data_AF-A0A7W8L7D0-F1
#
_entry.id   AF-A0A7W8L7D0-F1
#
_cell.length_a   1.000
_cell.length_b   1.000
_cell.length_c   1.000
_cell.angle_alpha   90.00
_cell.angle_beta   90.00
_cell.angle_gamma   90.00
#
_symmetry.space_group_name_H-M   'P 1'
#
loop_
_entity.id
_entity.type
_entity.pdbx_description
1 polymer ?
#
loop_
_entity_poly.entity_id
_entity_poly.type
_entity_poly.pdbx_seq_one_letter_code
_entity_poly.pdbx_strand_id
1 'polypeptide(L)'
;MTLSEELLLTITFFDGEYTGHDVSLPIICRVDGRMASHGRPPYTALEDALKVLEQCSERYGTLCPSGPCFSVLISRNAGGESTPLVRLDVFARNGVASAGVIGLPPSWDTEPVRYSPDDSAVEIVRKILGSLTPR
;
A
#
# COMPACT_ATOMS: atom_id res chain seq x y z
N MET A 1 -15.87 27.92 10.72
CA MET A 1 -14.55 27.29 10.57
C MET A 1 -14.79 25.79 10.53
N THR A 2 -15.01 25.23 9.35
CA THR A 2 -15.24 23.80 9.20
C THR A 2 -13.89 23.12 9.47
N LEU A 3 -13.80 22.40 10.60
CA LEU A 3 -12.80 21.36 10.76
C LEU A 3 -13.05 20.41 9.59
N SER A 4 -12.22 20.49 8.55
CA SER A 4 -12.14 19.43 7.57
C SER A 4 -11.85 18.17 8.37
N GLU A 5 -12.78 17.22 8.43
CA GLU A 5 -12.49 15.89 8.96
C GLU A 5 -11.33 15.35 8.11
N GLU A 6 -10.12 15.45 8.65
CA GLU A 6 -8.90 15.11 7.93
C GLU A 6 -8.91 13.59 7.72
N LEU A 7 -9.11 13.19 6.47
CA LEU A 7 -9.15 11.79 6.07
C LEU A 7 -7.72 11.22 6.13
N LEU A 8 -7.44 10.42 7.16
CA LEU A 8 -6.14 9.79 7.35
C LEU A 8 -6.03 8.56 6.42
N LEU A 9 -4.96 8.49 5.62
CA LEU A 9 -4.66 7.29 4.84
C LEU A 9 -3.90 6.31 5.72
N THR A 10 -4.34 5.05 5.72
CA THR A 10 -3.68 3.95 6.43
C THR A 10 -3.35 2.84 5.45
N ILE A 11 -2.08 2.46 5.42
CA ILE A 11 -1.53 1.38 4.62
C ILE A 11 -1.11 0.26 5.57
N THR A 12 -1.83 -0.85 5.56
CA THR A 12 -1.53 -2.00 6.43
C THR A 12 -0.93 -3.12 5.60
N PHE A 13 0.23 -3.61 6.04
CA PHE A 13 0.96 -4.71 5.42
C PHE A 13 0.71 -5.98 6.23
N PHE A 14 0.29 -7.02 5.54
CA PHE A 14 -0.01 -8.33 6.10
C PHE A 14 0.91 -9.37 5.51
N ASP A 15 1.43 -10.25 6.34
CA ASP A 15 2.26 -11.37 5.91
C ASP A 15 1.38 -12.52 5.39
N GLY A 16 1.70 -13.03 4.19
CA GLY A 16 0.93 -14.08 3.53
C GLY A 16 -0.13 -13.60 2.53
N GLU A 17 -0.78 -14.57 1.88
CA GLU A 17 -1.78 -14.35 0.83
C GLU A 17 -3.19 -14.17 1.40
N TYR A 18 -3.93 -13.17 0.91
CA TYR A 18 -5.34 -12.97 1.25
C TYR A 18 -6.25 -13.95 0.50
N THR A 19 -6.87 -14.89 1.22
CA THR A 19 -7.73 -15.94 0.64
C THR A 19 -9.24 -15.71 0.80
N GLY A 20 -9.66 -14.53 1.26
CA GLY A 20 -11.08 -14.12 1.20
C GLY A 20 -11.96 -14.38 2.43
N HIS A 21 -11.54 -15.20 3.39
CA HIS A 21 -12.27 -15.44 4.65
C HIS A 21 -11.41 -15.12 5.87
N ASP A 22 -12.03 -14.65 6.96
CA ASP A 22 -11.68 -14.50 8.41
C ASP A 22 -10.30 -14.93 8.97
N VAL A 23 -9.29 -15.03 8.13
CA VAL A 23 -7.92 -15.31 8.47
C VAL A 23 -7.31 -13.97 8.82
N SER A 24 -7.09 -13.76 10.11
CA SER A 24 -6.27 -12.65 10.58
C SER A 24 -4.83 -12.94 10.16
N LEU A 25 -4.44 -12.40 9.00
CA LEU A 25 -3.05 -12.43 8.56
C LEU A 25 -2.19 -11.63 9.54
N PRO A 26 -0.97 -12.10 9.89
CA PRO A 26 -0.06 -11.35 10.74
C PRO A 26 0.25 -9.98 10.16
N ILE A 27 0.17 -8.92 10.96
CA ILE A 27 0.52 -7.57 10.52
C ILE A 27 2.05 -7.43 10.53
N ILE A 28 2.63 -7.09 9.38
CA ILE A 28 4.04 -6.71 9.25
C ILE A 28 4.22 -5.28 9.80
N CYS A 29 3.43 -4.34 9.28
CA CYS A 29 3.40 -2.97 9.76
C CYS A 29 2.14 -2.23 9.33
N ARG A 30 1.96 -1.05 9.94
CA ARG A 30 0.97 -0.07 9.55
C ARG A 30 1.66 1.27 9.33
N VAL A 31 1.37 1.90 8.20
CA VAL A 31 1.85 3.23 7.86
C VAL A 31 0.65 4.16 7.78
N ASP A 32 0.64 5.18 8.63
CA ASP A 32 -0.38 6.22 8.62
C ASP A 32 0.21 7.49 8.04
N GLY A 33 -0.52 8.15 7.17
CA GLY A 33 -0.06 9.36 6.52
C GLY A 33 -1.19 10.24 6.02
N ARG A 34 -0.86 11.51 5.80
CA ARG A 34 -1.77 12.51 5.25
C ARG A 34 -1.09 13.25 4.11
N MET A 35 -1.84 13.50 3.05
CA MET A 35 -1.38 14.29 1.93
C MET A 35 -2.39 15.40 1.66
N ALA A 36 -1.92 16.65 1.73
CA ALA A 36 -2.73 17.79 1.38
C ALA A 36 -2.59 18.05 -0.13
N SER A 37 -3.70 17.98 -0.87
CA SER A 37 -3.77 18.37 -2.28
C SER A 37 -3.93 19.90 -2.40
N HIS A 38 -2.91 20.67 -2.02
CA HIS A 38 -2.98 22.14 -2.11
C HIS A 38 -3.07 22.60 -3.57
N GLY A 39 -4.24 23.09 -3.99
CA GLY A 39 -4.45 23.71 -5.31
C GLY A 39 -4.53 22.74 -6.49
N ARG A 40 -4.65 21.44 -6.24
CA ARG A 40 -4.80 20.39 -7.26
C ARG A 40 -5.99 19.46 -6.93
N PRO A 41 -6.50 18.70 -7.92
CA PRO A 41 -7.41 17.59 -7.62
C PRO A 41 -6.80 16.64 -6.57
N PRO A 42 -7.63 16.03 -5.71
CA PRO A 42 -7.18 15.00 -4.79
C PRO A 42 -6.42 13.90 -5.53
N TYR A 43 -5.35 13.40 -4.94
CA TYR A 43 -4.67 12.21 -5.43
C TYR A 43 -5.62 11.00 -5.44
N THR A 44 -5.38 10.08 -6.36
CA THR A 44 -5.95 8.74 -6.26
C THR A 44 -5.40 8.01 -5.02
N ALA A 45 -6.09 6.97 -4.55
CA ALA A 45 -5.64 6.21 -3.39
C ALA A 45 -4.23 5.62 -3.56
N LEU A 46 -3.87 5.21 -4.78
CA LEU A 46 -2.55 4.67 -5.10
C LEU A 46 -1.45 5.75 -5.11
N GLU A 47 -1.74 6.93 -5.65
CA GLU A 47 -0.81 8.05 -5.63
C GLU A 47 -0.58 8.59 -4.21
N ASP A 48 -1.66 8.72 -3.43
CA ASP A 48 -1.56 9.10 -2.02
C ASP A 48 -0.73 8.09 -1.24
N ALA A 49 -0.98 6.79 -1.45
CA ALA A 49 -0.21 5.73 -0.82
C ALA A 49 1.28 5.80 -1.20
N LEU A 50 1.59 6.01 -2.49
CA LEU A 50 2.98 6.19 -2.94
C LEU A 50 3.67 7.34 -2.19
N LYS A 51 3.01 8.51 -2.09
CA LYS A 51 3.56 9.67 -1.39
C LYS A 51 3.77 9.43 0.09
N VAL A 52 2.84 8.74 0.75
CA VAL A 52 2.98 8.36 2.16
C VAL A 52 4.16 7.40 2.36
N LEU A 53 4.32 6.40 1.48
CA LEU A 53 5.45 5.46 1.56
C LEU A 53 6.80 6.14 1.25
N GLU A 54 6.85 7.08 0.31
CA GLU A 54 8.07 7.88 0.02
C GLU A 54 8.55 8.66 1.24
N GLN A 55 7.64 9.14 2.09
CA GLN A 55 8.00 9.86 3.33
C GLN A 55 8.37 8.94 4.49
N CYS A 56 8.00 7.66 4.43
CA CYS A 56 8.13 6.73 5.54
C CYS A 56 9.16 5.61 5.32
N SER A 57 9.79 5.53 4.14
CA SER A 57 10.68 4.42 3.74
C SER A 57 11.80 4.13 4.75
N GLU A 58 12.48 5.17 5.24
CA GLU A 58 13.59 5.02 6.19
C GLU A 58 13.15 4.37 7.52
N ARG A 59 11.90 4.60 7.94
CA ARG A 59 11.37 4.11 9.23
C ARG A 59 11.00 2.63 9.21
N TYR A 60 10.73 2.07 8.04
CA TYR A 60 10.24 0.70 7.86
C TYR A 60 11.19 -0.17 7.01
N GLY A 61 12.46 0.24 6.88
CA GLY A 61 13.44 -0.40 6.00
C GLY A 61 13.85 -1.82 6.37
N THR A 62 13.47 -2.35 7.54
CA THR A 62 13.90 -3.68 8.03
C THR A 62 12.78 -4.74 8.03
N LEU A 63 11.56 -4.39 7.60
CA LEU A 63 10.39 -5.25 7.75
C LEU A 63 10.15 -6.06 6.48
N CYS A 64 10.64 -7.30 6.48
CA CYS A 64 10.50 -8.23 5.36
C CYS A 64 9.32 -9.19 5.58
N PRO A 65 8.59 -9.56 4.51
CA PRO A 65 7.62 -10.65 4.58
C PRO A 65 8.32 -11.98 4.84
N SER A 66 7.64 -12.94 5.48
CA SER A 66 8.23 -14.26 5.77
C SER A 66 8.30 -15.16 4.54
N GLY A 67 7.53 -14.83 3.50
CA GLY A 67 7.45 -15.58 2.26
C GLY A 67 7.35 -14.69 1.02
N PRO A 68 7.13 -15.30 -0.16
CA PRO A 68 7.03 -14.58 -1.42
C PRO A 68 5.70 -13.84 -1.60
N CYS A 69 4.70 -14.11 -0.76
CA CYS A 69 3.38 -13.50 -0.85
C CYS A 69 3.12 -12.63 0.38
N PHE A 70 2.60 -11.42 0.16
CA PHE A 70 2.09 -10.57 1.23
C PHE A 70 0.97 -9.68 0.68
N SER A 71 0.04 -9.27 1.54
CA SER A 71 -1.10 -8.45 1.15
C SER A 71 -1.01 -7.05 1.76
N VAL A 72 -1.51 -6.06 1.04
CA VAL A 72 -1.51 -4.66 1.48
C VAL A 72 -2.92 -4.12 1.38
N LEU A 73 -3.41 -3.50 2.45
CA LEU A 73 -4.69 -2.82 2.45
C LEU A 73 -4.48 -1.32 2.59
N ILE A 74 -4.96 -0.57 1.60
CA ILE A 74 -5.03 0.88 1.62
C ILE A 74 -6.44 1.25 2.03
N SER A 75 -6.55 1.99 3.14
CA SER A 75 -7.80 2.40 3.74
C SER A 75 -7.78 3.88 4.08
N ARG A 76 -8.98 4.44 4.22
CA ARG A 76 -9.18 5.82 4.65
C ARG A 76 -9.96 5.83 5.94
N ASN A 77 -9.37 6.45 6.95
CA ASN A 77 -9.93 6.55 8.29
C ASN A 77 -10.58 7.93 8.49
N ALA A 78 -11.84 7.92 8.88
CA ALA A 78 -12.64 9.11 9.20
C ALA A 78 -13.47 8.82 10.45
N GLY A 79 -13.38 9.65 11.50
CA GLY A 79 -14.24 9.51 12.68
C GLY A 79 -14.18 8.15 13.40
N GLY A 80 -13.08 7.39 13.25
CA GLY A 80 -12.93 6.04 13.81
C GLY A 80 -13.40 4.90 12.89
N GLU A 81 -14.01 5.21 11.75
CA GLU A 81 -14.38 4.24 10.73
C GLU A 81 -13.28 4.11 9.66
N SER A 82 -12.92 2.86 9.34
CA SER A 82 -11.93 2.52 8.31
C SER A 82 -12.63 2.03 7.05
N THR A 83 -12.60 2.83 5.99
CA THR A 83 -13.12 2.42 4.67
C THR A 83 -11.98 1.85 3.81
N PRO A 84 -12.02 0.57 3.42
CA PRO A 84 -11.04 0.01 2.49
C PRO A 84 -11.21 0.65 1.10
N LEU A 85 -10.09 1.06 0.49
CA LEU A 85 -10.08 1.66 -0.84
C LEU A 85 -9.52 0.70 -1.88
N VAL A 86 -8.35 0.12 -1.59
CA VAL A 86 -7.63 -0.78 -2.49
C VAL A 86 -6.90 -1.85 -1.68
N ARG A 87 -6.91 -3.08 -2.19
CA ARG A 87 -6.06 -4.18 -1.76
C ARG A 87 -5.03 -4.48 -2.84
N LEU A 88 -3.79 -4.69 -2.43
CA LEU A 88 -2.73 -5.22 -3.28
C LEU A 88 -2.37 -6.61 -2.79
N ASP A 89 -2.48 -7.60 -3.66
CA ASP A 89 -1.99 -8.95 -3.39
C ASP A 89 -0.63 -9.10 -4.07
N VAL A 90 0.44 -9.01 -3.29
CA VAL A 90 1.81 -8.90 -3.79
C VAL A 90 2.45 -10.28 -3.87
N PHE A 91 3.10 -10.54 -5.00
CA PHE A 91 3.97 -11.69 -5.20
C PHE A 91 5.39 -11.21 -5.52
N ALA A 92 6.35 -11.49 -4.65
CA ALA A 92 7.75 -11.10 -4.74
C ALA A 92 8.65 -12.35 -4.67
N ARG A 93 9.28 -12.71 -5.80
CA ARG A 93 10.14 -13.88 -5.89
C ARG A 93 11.27 -13.66 -6.90
N ASN A 94 12.45 -14.19 -6.60
CA ASN A 94 13.61 -14.16 -7.51
C ASN A 94 13.99 -12.73 -7.99
N GLY A 95 13.86 -11.72 -7.12
CA GLY A 95 14.22 -10.33 -7.43
C GLY A 95 13.19 -9.58 -8.31
N VAL A 96 12.01 -10.17 -8.53
CA VAL A 96 10.89 -9.56 -9.26
C VAL A 96 9.62 -9.58 -8.41
N ALA A 97 8.91 -8.46 -8.38
CA ALA A 97 7.64 -8.31 -7.67
C ALA A 97 6.53 -7.80 -8.59
N SER A 98 5.31 -8.28 -8.39
CA SER A 98 4.09 -7.79 -9.04
C SER A 98 2.94 -7.82 -8.04
N ALA A 99 1.85 -7.12 -8.33
CA ALA A 99 0.66 -7.14 -7.49
C ALA A 99 -0.62 -7.28 -8.32
N GLY A 100 -1.60 -8.01 -7.78
CA GLY A 100 -2.99 -7.85 -8.19
C GLY A 100 -3.59 -6.65 -7.46
N VAL A 101 -4.23 -5.74 -8.19
CA VAL A 101 -4.92 -4.56 -7.65
C VAL A 101 -6.42 -4.82 -7.61
N ILE A 102 -6.98 -4.86 -6.39
CA ILE A 102 -8.40 -5.13 -6.13
C ILE A 102 -9.03 -3.96 -5.39
N GLY A 103 -10.22 -3.52 -5.78
CA GLY A 103 -11.01 -2.50 -5.04
C GLY A 103 -11.77 -1.53 -5.95
N LEU A 104 -11.24 -1.23 -7.13
CA LEU A 104 -11.95 -0.51 -8.19
C LEU A 104 -12.14 -1.48 -9.37
N PRO A 105 -13.37 -1.86 -9.75
CA PRO A 105 -13.58 -2.72 -10.90
C PRO A 105 -13.25 -1.99 -12.21
N PRO A 106 -12.61 -2.65 -13.20
CA PRO A 106 -12.10 -4.03 -13.14
C PRO A 106 -10.82 -4.12 -12.30
N SER A 107 -10.58 -5.25 -11.62
CA SER A 107 -9.28 -5.56 -11.03
C SER A 107 -8.23 -5.79 -12.13
N TRP A 108 -6.98 -5.49 -11.85
CA TRP A 108 -5.88 -5.65 -12.81
C TRP A 108 -4.58 -6.05 -12.13
N ASP A 109 -3.67 -6.64 -12.89
CA ASP A 109 -2.32 -6.96 -12.43
C ASP A 109 -1.35 -5.84 -12.81
N THR A 110 -0.37 -5.56 -11.96
CA THR A 110 0.70 -4.61 -12.26
C THR A 110 1.78 -5.27 -13.12
N GLU A 111 2.46 -4.45 -13.92
CA GLU A 111 3.71 -4.88 -14.56
C GLU A 111 4.76 -5.27 -13.49
N PRO A 112 5.63 -6.25 -13.78
CA PRO A 112 6.65 -6.68 -12.83
C PRO A 112 7.71 -5.60 -12.61
N VAL A 113 8.11 -5.40 -11.35
CA VAL A 113 9.19 -4.48 -10.96
C VAL A 113 10.34 -5.25 -10.32
N ARG A 114 11.56 -4.73 -10.46
CA ARG A 114 12.74 -5.31 -9.80
C ARG A 114 12.82 -4.86 -8.34
N TYR A 115 13.17 -5.79 -7.47
CA TYR A 115 13.47 -5.52 -6.06
C TYR A 115 14.80 -6.19 -5.66
N SER A 116 15.45 -5.63 -4.64
CA SER A 116 16.69 -6.12 -4.06
C SER A 116 16.38 -7.02 -2.86
N PRO A 117 17.25 -7.99 -2.52
CA PRO A 117 17.06 -8.85 -1.35
C PRO A 117 16.89 -8.09 -0.03
N ASP A 118 17.43 -6.88 0.05
CA ASP A 118 17.38 -6.00 1.23
C ASP A 118 16.16 -5.06 1.23
N ASP A 119 15.32 -5.08 0.18
CA ASP A 119 14.10 -4.26 0.16
C ASP A 119 13.08 -4.82 1.15
N SER A 120 12.58 -3.95 2.03
CA SER A 120 11.45 -4.26 2.90
C SER A 120 10.13 -4.37 2.12
N ALA A 121 9.09 -4.89 2.77
CA ALA A 121 7.73 -4.92 2.21
C ALA A 121 7.28 -3.52 1.75
N VAL A 122 7.63 -2.47 2.52
CA VAL A 122 7.34 -1.07 2.18
C VAL A 122 8.06 -0.64 0.91
N GLU A 123 9.34 -0.97 0.75
CA GLU A 123 10.11 -0.62 -0.45
C GLU A 123 9.62 -1.36 -1.69
N ILE A 124 9.26 -2.63 -1.56
CA ILE A 124 8.67 -3.42 -2.66
C ILE A 124 7.38 -2.76 -3.14
N VAL A 125 6.47 -2.41 -2.22
CA VAL A 125 5.20 -1.76 -2.58
C VAL A 125 5.41 -0.37 -3.15
N ARG A 126 6.36 0.41 -2.61
CA ARG A 126 6.73 1.72 -3.16
C ARG A 126 7.17 1.61 -4.62
N LYS A 127 7.97 0.59 -4.96
CA LYS A 127 8.43 0.33 -6.34
C LYS A 127 7.28 -0.09 -7.26
N ILE A 128 6.37 -0.93 -6.77
CA ILE A 128 5.15 -1.32 -7.50
C ILE A 128 4.28 -0.09 -7.78
N LEU A 129 3.95 0.71 -6.76
CA LEU A 129 3.12 1.89 -6.93
C LEU A 129 3.78 2.94 -7.84
N GLY A 130 5.10 3.11 -7.73
CA GLY A 130 5.87 4.01 -8.58
C GLY A 130 5.91 3.61 -10.06
N SER A 131 5.61 2.36 -10.42
CA SER A 131 5.45 1.95 -11.82
C SER A 131 4.06 2.27 -12.38
N LEU A 132 3.06 2.49 -11.51
CA LEU A 132 1.67 2.77 -11.88
C LEU A 132 1.37 4.26 -12.03
N THR A 133 2.13 5.12 -11.36
CA THR A 133 1.90 6.57 -11.38
C THR A 133 2.86 7.25 -12.37
N PRO A 134 2.36 8.05 -13.33
CA PRO A 134 3.22 8.87 -14.17
C PRO A 134 4.01 9.86 -13.32
N ARG A 135 5.30 10.01 -13.61
CA ARG A 135 6.21 10.94 -12.93
C ARG A 135 5.94 12.39 -13.29
#